data_AF-A0A4R4Q402-F1
#
_entry.id   AF-A0A4R4Q402-F1
#
_cell.length_a   1.000
_cell.length_b   1.000
_cell.length_c   1.000
_cell.angle_alpha   90.00
_cell.angle_beta   90.00
_cell.angle_gamma   90.00
#
_symmetry.space_group_name_H-M   'P 1'
#
loop_
_entity.id
_entity.type
_entity.pdbx_description
1 polymer ?
#
loop_
_entity_poly.entity_id
_entity_poly.type
_entity_poly.pdbx_seq_one_letter_code
_entity_poly.pdbx_strand_id
1 'polypeptide(L)'
;MDRRPATPWAPGVVALLTVVWLIGGLVLLGWVFAIGLDGWADQHSNQGNGADALARKANVALLLLAAEVVAGPAVIAVVARGGLLRRTAAVYLVIALGLGVLAVPVAVGAYRELNPPPPPAPTRCQEHSGGDTRCPGG
;
A
#
# COMPACT_ATOMS: atom_id res chain seq x y z
N MET A 1 -10.16 -36.44 18.64
CA MET A 1 -10.03 -35.33 17.66
C MET A 1 -9.96 -35.94 16.28
N ASP A 2 -11.08 -35.96 15.55
CA ASP A 2 -11.11 -36.48 14.18
C ASP A 2 -10.22 -35.63 13.26
N ARG A 3 -9.14 -36.24 12.75
CA ARG A 3 -8.34 -35.65 11.68
C ARG A 3 -9.10 -35.87 10.38
N ARG A 4 -9.98 -34.92 10.02
CA ARG A 4 -10.52 -34.88 8.66
C ARG A 4 -9.35 -34.78 7.66
N PRO A 5 -9.29 -35.65 6.65
CA PRO A 5 -8.23 -35.60 5.65
C PRO A 5 -8.33 -34.29 4.84
N ALA A 6 -7.17 -33.76 4.45
CA ALA A 6 -7.10 -32.59 3.60
C ALA A 6 -7.77 -32.86 2.25
N THR A 7 -8.44 -31.86 1.68
CA THR A 7 -9.03 -32.00 0.35
C THR A 7 -7.92 -32.09 -0.71
N PRO A 8 -8.03 -33.02 -1.69
CA PRO A 8 -6.94 -33.29 -2.63
C PRO A 8 -6.66 -32.13 -3.60
N TRP A 9 -7.61 -31.23 -3.82
CA TRP A 9 -7.44 -30.04 -4.67
C TRP A 9 -6.75 -28.86 -3.95
N ALA A 10 -6.79 -28.84 -2.62
CA ALA A 10 -6.27 -27.73 -1.81
C ALA A 10 -4.79 -27.39 -2.06
N PRO A 11 -3.84 -28.35 -2.15
CA PRO A 11 -2.44 -28.01 -2.39
C PRO A 11 -2.22 -27.39 -3.77
N GLY A 12 -2.93 -27.86 -4.81
CA GLY A 12 -2.82 -27.31 -6.16
C GLY A 12 -3.31 -25.87 -6.25
N VAL A 13 -4.46 -25.56 -5.62
CA VAL A 13 -5.00 -24.20 -5.60
C VAL A 13 -4.13 -23.25 -4.78
N VAL A 14 -3.61 -23.70 -3.63
CA VAL A 14 -2.67 -22.90 -2.84
C VAL A 14 -1.42 -22.58 -3.66
N ALA A 15 -0.81 -23.58 -4.32
CA ALA A 15 0.37 -23.36 -5.15
C ALA A 15 0.11 -22.37 -6.30
N LEU A 16 -1.03 -22.50 -6.98
CA LEU A 16 -1.40 -21.59 -8.07
C LEU A 16 -1.62 -20.16 -7.55
N LEU A 17 -2.30 -20.00 -6.41
CA LEU A 17 -2.48 -18.69 -5.78
C LEU A 17 -1.13 -18.07 -5.36
N THR A 18 -0.21 -18.87 -4.83
CA THR A 18 1.14 -18.41 -4.49
C THR A 18 1.88 -17.91 -5.73
N VAL A 19 1.82 -18.65 -6.84
CA VAL A 19 2.47 -18.25 -8.10
C VAL A 19 1.85 -16.95 -8.63
N VAL A 20 0.51 -16.86 -8.66
CA VAL A 20 -0.18 -15.64 -9.09
C VAL A 20 0.20 -14.45 -8.22
N TRP A 21 0.26 -14.62 -6.91
CA TRP A 21 0.67 -13.58 -5.97
C TRP A 21 2.11 -13.10 -6.22
N LEU A 22 3.05 -14.04 -6.44
CA LEU A 22 4.45 -13.68 -6.74
C LEU A 22 4.56 -12.93 -8.07
N ILE A 23 3.81 -13.33 -9.09
CA ILE A 23 3.78 -12.65 -10.39
C ILE A 23 3.18 -11.24 -10.23
N GLY A 24 2.06 -11.10 -9.52
CA GLY A 24 1.43 -9.80 -9.23
C GLY A 24 2.39 -8.85 -8.52
N GLY A 25 3.07 -9.34 -7.48
CA GLY A 25 4.11 -8.57 -6.77
C GLY A 25 5.26 -8.14 -7.66
N LEU A 26 5.74 -9.03 -8.54
CA LEU A 26 6.84 -8.72 -9.47
C LEU A 26 6.44 -7.63 -10.49
N VAL A 27 5.21 -7.71 -11.02
CA VAL A 27 4.68 -6.72 -11.97
C VAL A 27 4.55 -5.35 -11.30
N LEU A 28 4.00 -5.28 -10.09
CA LEU A 28 3.89 -4.02 -9.34
C LEU A 28 5.25 -3.45 -8.98
N LEU A 29 6.22 -4.30 -8.60
CA LEU A 29 7.59 -3.86 -8.33
C LEU A 29 8.25 -3.28 -9.58
N GLY A 30 8.10 -3.96 -10.73
CA GLY A 30 8.58 -3.45 -12.01
C GLY A 30 7.94 -2.12 -12.40
N TRP A 31 6.66 -1.94 -12.07
CA TRP A 31 5.95 -0.68 -12.32
C TRP A 31 6.47 0.47 -11.45
N VAL A 32 6.66 0.24 -10.14
CA VAL A 32 7.27 1.23 -9.23
C VAL A 32 8.68 1.59 -9.70
N PHE A 33 9.46 0.60 -10.13
CA PHE A 33 10.80 0.83 -10.65
C PHE A 33 10.80 1.69 -11.92
N ALA A 34 9.88 1.44 -12.85
CA ALA A 34 9.71 2.26 -14.05
C ALA A 34 9.36 3.72 -13.72
N ILE A 35 8.44 3.95 -12.77
CA ILE A 35 8.09 5.30 -12.29
C ILE A 35 9.31 6.00 -11.68
N GLY A 36 10.15 5.26 -10.95
CA GLY A 36 11.40 5.80 -10.39
C GLY A 36 12.40 6.23 -11.47
N LEU A 37 12.53 5.46 -12.56
CA LEU A 37 13.38 5.81 -13.69
C LEU A 37 12.85 7.05 -14.44
N ASP A 38 11.54 7.14 -14.64
CA ASP A 38 10.91 8.31 -15.26
C ASP A 38 11.16 9.57 -14.42
N GLY A 39 11.08 9.48 -13.09
CA GLY A 39 11.36 10.60 -12.18
C GLY A 39 12.82 11.02 -12.16
N TRP A 40 13.74 10.04 -12.21
CA TRP A 40 15.17 10.34 -12.32
C TRP A 40 15.49 11.07 -13.64
N ALA A 41 14.89 10.63 -14.75
CA ALA A 41 15.06 11.25 -16.05
C ALA A 41 14.47 12.68 -16.09
N ASP A 42 13.29 12.89 -15.53
CA ASP A 42 12.62 14.21 -15.49
C ASP A 42 13.46 15.23 -14.70
N GLN A 43 13.99 14.83 -13.54
CA GLN A 43 14.86 15.66 -12.69
C GLN A 43 16.15 16.10 -13.41
N HIS A 44 16.67 15.29 -14.34
CA HIS A 44 17.88 15.61 -15.12
C HIS A 44 17.58 16.40 -16.41
N SER A 45 16.31 16.44 -16.83
CA SER A 45 15.91 17.08 -18.09
C SER A 45 15.46 18.54 -17.97
N ASN A 46 15.48 19.12 -16.76
CA ASN A 46 15.07 20.51 -16.47
C ASN A 46 13.61 20.85 -16.87
N GLN A 47 12.76 19.85 -17.15
CA GLN A 47 11.34 20.00 -17.44
C GLN A 47 10.52 19.82 -16.16
N GLY A 48 10.62 20.75 -15.21
CA GLY A 48 9.95 20.68 -13.89
C GLY A 48 8.41 20.72 -13.88
N ASN A 49 7.74 20.40 -14.99
CA ASN A 49 6.30 20.55 -15.17
C ASN A 49 5.51 19.28 -14.79
N GLY A 50 6.18 18.16 -14.49
CA GLY A 50 5.54 16.85 -14.27
C GLY A 50 5.63 16.26 -12.85
N ALA A 51 6.38 16.90 -11.94
CA ALA A 51 6.78 16.31 -10.66
C ALA A 51 5.59 15.90 -9.77
N ASP A 52 4.56 16.74 -9.65
CA ASP A 52 3.39 16.46 -8.80
C ASP A 52 2.53 15.29 -9.33
N ALA A 53 2.40 15.20 -10.66
CA ALA A 53 1.65 14.12 -11.29
C ALA A 53 2.38 12.78 -11.17
N LEU A 54 3.72 12.80 -11.24
CA LEU A 54 4.55 11.62 -11.05
C LEU A 54 4.56 11.16 -9.59
N ALA A 55 4.68 12.08 -8.63
CA ALA A 55 4.59 11.78 -7.20
C ALA A 55 3.24 11.13 -6.85
N ARG A 56 2.14 11.64 -7.41
CA ARG A 56 0.81 11.04 -7.23
C ARG A 56 0.75 9.61 -7.78
N LYS A 57 1.29 9.37 -8.98
CA LYS A 57 1.35 8.02 -9.57
C LYS A 57 2.21 7.06 -8.75
N ALA A 58 3.36 7.51 -8.27
CA ALA A 58 4.24 6.74 -7.41
C ALA A 58 3.54 6.33 -6.11
N ASN A 59 2.81 7.26 -5.47
CA ASN A 59 2.08 6.97 -4.24
C ASN A 59 0.91 6.01 -4.43
N VAL A 60 0.20 6.09 -5.57
CA VAL A 60 -0.82 5.09 -5.91
C VAL A 60 -0.18 3.71 -6.15
N ALA A 61 0.92 3.66 -6.88
CA ALA A 61 1.64 2.40 -7.15
C ALA A 61 2.16 1.76 -5.84
N LEU A 62 2.70 2.56 -4.92
CA LEU A 62 3.14 2.10 -3.59
C LEU A 62 1.98 1.57 -2.75
N LEU A 63 0.82 2.24 -2.77
CA LEU A 63 -0.37 1.76 -2.05
C LEU A 63 -0.87 0.43 -2.61
N LEU A 64 -0.93 0.29 -3.94
CA LEU A 64 -1.33 -0.96 -4.58
C LEU A 64 -0.36 -2.09 -4.28
N LEU A 65 0.96 -1.82 -4.32
CA LEU A 65 1.98 -2.78 -3.93
C LEU A 65 1.83 -3.20 -2.47
N ALA A 66 1.66 -2.25 -1.56
CA ALA A 66 1.46 -2.53 -0.13
C ALA A 66 0.19 -3.38 0.10
N ALA A 67 -0.90 -3.07 -0.60
CA ALA A 67 -2.14 -3.84 -0.52
C ALA A 67 -1.97 -5.27 -1.05
N GLU A 68 -1.36 -5.45 -2.22
CA GLU A 68 -1.14 -6.78 -2.84
C GLU A 68 -0.26 -7.67 -1.96
N VAL A 69 0.83 -7.11 -1.43
CA VAL A 69 1.80 -7.83 -0.60
C VAL A 69 1.17 -8.35 0.69
N VAL A 70 0.17 -7.65 1.25
CA VAL A 70 -0.51 -8.05 2.49
C VAL A 70 -1.76 -8.89 2.23
N ALA A 71 -2.58 -8.50 1.26
CA ALA A 71 -3.84 -9.17 0.94
C ALA A 71 -3.61 -10.55 0.30
N GLY A 72 -2.57 -10.71 -0.53
CA GLY A 72 -2.26 -11.98 -1.18
C GLY A 72 -2.05 -13.13 -0.20
N PRO A 73 -1.13 -13.03 0.77
CA PRO A 73 -0.91 -14.06 1.79
C PRO A 73 -2.14 -14.29 2.67
N ALA A 74 -2.94 -13.25 2.95
CA ALA A 74 -4.19 -13.40 3.71
C ALA A 74 -5.22 -14.26 2.95
N VAL A 75 -5.42 -14.02 1.65
CA VAL A 75 -6.32 -14.83 0.80
C VAL A 75 -5.83 -16.27 0.72
N ILE A 76 -4.53 -16.48 0.51
CA ILE A 76 -3.93 -17.83 0.49
C ILE A 76 -4.17 -18.56 1.82
N ALA A 77 -4.05 -17.86 2.95
CA ALA A 77 -4.30 -18.45 4.26
C ALA A 77 -5.76 -18.88 4.45
N VAL A 78 -6.73 -18.06 4.00
CA VAL A 78 -8.16 -18.42 4.06
C VAL A 78 -8.46 -19.67 3.23
N VAL A 79 -7.92 -19.75 2.01
CA VAL A 79 -8.08 -20.92 1.13
C VAL A 79 -7.42 -22.16 1.72
N ALA A 80 -6.20 -22.03 2.25
CA ALA A 80 -5.51 -23.12 2.94
C ALA A 80 -6.28 -23.61 4.18
N ARG A 81 -6.91 -22.69 4.92
CA ARG A 81 -7.75 -23.02 6.09
C ARG A 81 -8.99 -23.81 5.68
N GLY A 82 -9.64 -23.41 4.58
CA GLY A 82 -10.79 -24.11 3.98
C GLY A 82 -10.43 -25.51 3.48
N GLY A 83 -9.22 -25.69 2.94
CA GLY A 83 -8.66 -26.99 2.53
C GLY A 83 -8.13 -27.88 3.67
N LEU A 84 -8.35 -27.49 4.93
CA LEU A 84 -7.83 -28.16 6.14
C LEU A 84 -6.28 -28.19 6.28
N LEU A 85 -5.56 -27.40 5.48
CA LEU A 85 -4.10 -27.22 5.55
C LEU A 85 -3.72 -26.21 6.65
N ARG A 86 -3.97 -26.59 7.92
CA ARG A 86 -3.82 -25.66 9.07
C ARG A 86 -2.42 -25.10 9.25
N ARG A 87 -1.36 -25.90 8.99
CA ARG A 87 0.03 -25.44 9.08
C ARG A 87 0.34 -24.40 8.00
N THR A 88 -0.08 -24.65 6.76
CA THR A 88 0.10 -23.73 5.63
C THR A 88 -0.65 -22.43 5.88
N ALA A 89 -1.90 -22.50 6.35
CA ALA A 89 -2.68 -21.32 6.72
C ALA A 89 -1.99 -20.47 7.79
N ALA A 90 -1.42 -21.12 8.83
CA ALA A 90 -0.68 -20.42 9.87
C ALA A 90 0.58 -19.71 9.33
N VAL A 91 1.35 -20.38 8.46
CA VAL A 91 2.53 -19.78 7.82
C VAL A 91 2.16 -18.55 7.00
N TYR A 92 1.14 -18.65 6.14
CA TYR A 92 0.71 -17.51 5.33
C TYR A 92 0.11 -16.36 6.15
N LEU A 93 -0.55 -16.65 7.29
CA LEU A 93 -0.98 -15.60 8.21
C LEU A 93 0.21 -14.90 8.87
N VAL A 94 1.24 -15.64 9.30
CA VAL A 94 2.45 -15.04 9.88
C VAL A 94 3.16 -14.16 8.84
N ILE A 95 3.24 -14.63 7.59
CA ILE A 95 3.78 -13.84 6.47
C ILE A 95 2.94 -12.57 6.26
N ALA A 96 1.61 -12.68 6.20
CA ALA A 96 0.71 -11.53 6.06
C ALA A 96 0.92 -10.49 7.18
N LEU A 97 1.05 -10.96 8.43
CA LEU A 97 1.31 -10.11 9.59
C LEU A 97 2.67 -9.42 9.51
N GLY A 98 3.74 -10.18 9.22
CA GLY A 98 5.09 -9.62 9.11
C GLY A 98 5.19 -8.58 7.99
N LEU A 99 4.60 -8.89 6.82
CA LEU A 99 4.52 -7.96 5.71
C LEU A 99 3.64 -6.74 6.04
N GLY A 100 2.54 -6.93 6.75
CA GLY A 100 1.68 -5.85 7.22
C GLY A 100 2.42 -4.87 8.13
N VAL A 101 3.21 -5.36 9.10
CA VAL A 101 4.01 -4.50 9.99
C VAL A 101 5.00 -3.64 9.19
N LEU A 102 5.58 -4.18 8.12
CA LEU A 102 6.52 -3.45 7.26
C LEU A 102 5.81 -2.50 6.28
N ALA A 103 4.67 -2.91 5.72
CA ALA A 103 3.97 -2.19 4.67
C ALA A 103 3.07 -1.07 5.21
N VAL A 104 2.53 -1.20 6.43
CA VAL A 104 1.62 -0.20 7.03
C VAL A 104 2.24 1.20 7.12
N PRO A 105 3.47 1.39 7.63
CA PRO A 105 4.10 2.72 7.67
C PRO A 105 4.23 3.37 6.29
N VAL A 106 4.61 2.58 5.28
CA VAL A 106 4.75 3.02 3.89
C VAL A 106 3.40 3.43 3.32
N ALA A 107 2.37 2.60 3.52
CA ALA A 107 1.02 2.87 3.06
C ALA A 107 0.41 4.11 3.74
N VAL A 108 0.64 4.30 5.04
CA VAL A 108 0.19 5.50 5.77
C VAL A 108 0.87 6.76 5.22
N GLY A 109 2.17 6.70 4.92
CA GLY A 109 2.90 7.80 4.29
C GLY A 109 2.32 8.18 2.94
N ALA A 110 2.22 7.20 2.03
CA ALA A 110 1.67 7.40 0.69
C ALA A 110 0.21 7.90 0.73
N TYR A 111 -0.60 7.38 1.65
CA TYR A 111 -1.99 7.83 1.83
C TYR A 111 -2.08 9.29 2.29
N ARG A 112 -1.26 9.71 3.26
CA ARG A 112 -1.24 11.10 3.75
C ARG A 112 -0.81 12.09 2.67
N GLU A 113 0.09 11.66 1.79
CA GLU A 113 0.57 12.50 0.69
C GLU A 113 -0.47 12.63 -0.42
N LEU A 114 -1.29 11.60 -0.64
CA LEU A 114 -2.47 11.66 -1.51
C LEU A 114 -3.65 12.41 -0.89
N ASN A 115 -3.79 12.37 0.44
CA ASN A 115 -4.92 12.91 1.18
C ASN A 115 -4.42 13.72 2.40
N PRO A 116 -3.92 14.94 2.18
CA PRO A 116 -3.32 15.74 3.24
C PRO A 116 -4.36 16.09 4.31
N PRO A 117 -3.97 16.09 5.61
CA PRO A 117 -4.87 16.50 6.68
C PRO A 117 -5.27 17.98 6.49
N PRO A 118 -6.49 18.36 6.92
CA PRO A 118 -6.92 19.75 6.85
C PRO A 118 -5.95 20.64 7.64
N PRO A 119 -5.67 21.85 7.16
CA PRO A 119 -4.80 22.78 7.86
C PRO A 119 -5.37 23.04 9.27
N PRO A 120 -4.51 23.13 10.31
CA PRO A 120 -4.97 23.46 11.64
C PRO A 120 -5.74 24.77 11.61
N ALA A 121 -6.87 24.82 12.33
CA ALA A 121 -7.66 26.04 12.43
C ALA A 121 -6.75 27.16 12.98
N PRO A 122 -6.75 28.35 12.35
CA PRO A 122 -5.89 29.43 12.79
C PRO A 122 -6.24 29.81 14.23
N THR A 123 -5.31 29.56 15.16
CA THR A 123 -5.41 29.92 16.58
C THR A 123 -5.12 31.40 16.84
N ARG A 124 -4.69 32.13 15.81
CA ARG A 124 -4.57 33.59 15.82
C ARG A 124 -5.16 34.15 14.55
N CYS A 125 -5.78 35.31 14.66
CA CYS A 125 -6.30 36.05 13.52
C CYS A 125 -5.16 36.28 12.53
N GLN A 126 -5.27 35.66 11.37
CA GLN A 126 -4.31 35.82 10.30
C GLN A 126 -4.66 37.11 9.57
N GLU A 127 -3.87 38.14 9.82
CA GLU A 127 -4.03 39.48 9.26
C GLU A 127 -3.92 39.40 7.74
N HIS A 128 -5.06 39.50 7.04
CA HIS A 128 -5.11 39.25 5.60
C HIS A 128 -4.87 40.49 4.74
N SER A 129 -4.80 41.68 5.33
CA SER A 129 -4.39 42.88 4.61
C SER A 129 -4.23 44.06 5.58
N GLY A 130 -3.01 44.62 5.65
CA GLY A 130 -2.78 46.04 5.90
C GLY A 130 -3.47 46.72 7.09
N GLY A 131 -3.42 46.15 8.31
CA GLY A 131 -3.58 46.93 9.54
C GLY A 131 -4.95 46.92 10.21
N ASP A 132 -5.87 46.04 9.82
CA ASP A 132 -7.10 45.81 10.60
C ASP A 132 -6.90 44.65 11.59
N THR A 133 -6.63 44.99 12.84
CA THR A 133 -6.47 44.06 13.98
C THR A 133 -7.79 43.63 14.62
N ARG A 134 -8.93 43.86 13.96
CA ARG A 134 -10.25 43.48 14.49
C ARG A 134 -10.67 42.11 13.99
N CYS A 135 -10.67 41.14 14.91
CA CYS A 135 -11.28 39.84 14.71
C CYS A 135 -12.79 39.94 14.95
N PRO A 136 -13.65 39.40 14.08
CA PRO A 136 -15.07 39.23 14.40
C PRO A 136 -15.18 38.09 15.43
N GLY A 137 -15.11 38.44 16.72
CA GLY A 137 -15.19 37.44 17.79
C GLY A 137 -14.96 37.92 19.23
N GLY A 138 -14.47 39.15 19.44
CA GLY A 138 -14.25 39.73 20.78
C GLY A 138 -12.96 40.52 20.88
#